data_AF-A0A8T4T9F9-F1
#
_entry.id   AF-A0A8T4T9F9-F1
#
_cell.length_a   1.000
_cell.length_b   1.000
_cell.length_c   1.000
_cell.angle_alpha   90.00
_cell.angle_beta   90.00
_cell.angle_gamma   90.00
#
_symmetry.space_group_name_H-M   'P 1'
#
loop_
_entity.id
_entity.type
_entity.pdbx_description
1 polymer ?
#
loop_
_entity_poly.entity_id
_entity_poly.type
_entity_poly.pdbx_seq_one_letter_code
_entity_poly.pdbx_strand_id
1 'polypeptide(L)'
;MFYSELADVYNKLENSSKRLDKTFIIYKLFSSKKIDDLKILAYLIEGRVFPKWDERKIGFSSKLIIKALNNATGTSIDQIEKLWAEKGDLGLVAEILIVKKKQTTLFSNKLTVKKV
;
A
#
# COMPACT_ATOMS: atom_id res chain seq x y z
N MET A 1 9.81 10.60 3.45
CA MET A 1 9.81 9.20 3.97
C MET A 1 9.64 8.22 2.81
N PHE A 2 10.29 7.04 2.85
CA PHE A 2 10.04 5.98 1.85
C PHE A 2 8.71 5.28 2.13
N TYR A 3 7.99 4.89 1.10
CA TYR A 3 6.70 4.21 1.26
C TYR A 3 6.85 2.83 1.93
N SER A 4 8.00 2.16 1.74
CA SER A 4 8.32 0.91 2.42
C SER A 4 8.32 1.05 3.95
N GLU A 5 8.82 2.18 4.47
CA GLU A 5 8.83 2.45 5.92
C GLU A 5 7.40 2.59 6.46
N LEU A 6 6.45 3.04 5.62
CA LEU A 6 5.04 3.16 5.99
C LEU A 6 4.35 1.79 5.97
N ALA A 7 4.66 0.96 4.97
CA ALA A 7 4.20 -0.42 4.89
C ALA A 7 4.65 -1.24 6.12
N ASP A 8 5.88 -1.05 6.58
CA ASP A 8 6.38 -1.68 7.81
C ASP A 8 5.59 -1.23 9.05
N VAL A 9 5.13 0.02 9.08
CA VAL A 9 4.26 0.52 10.15
C VAL A 9 2.89 -0.15 10.09
N TYR A 10 2.31 -0.35 8.90
CA TYR A 10 1.04 -1.09 8.76
C TYR A 10 1.16 -2.52 9.28
N ASN A 11 2.23 -3.22 8.92
CA ASN A 11 2.47 -4.57 9.41
C ASN A 11 2.60 -4.61 10.95
N LYS A 12 3.27 -3.62 11.56
CA LYS A 12 3.35 -3.51 13.04
C LYS A 12 1.99 -3.23 13.68
N LEU A 13 1.15 -2.42 13.04
CA LEU A 13 -0.20 -2.10 13.52
C LEU A 13 -1.15 -3.30 13.41
N GLU A 14 -1.03 -4.08 12.33
CA GLU A 14 -1.81 -5.29 12.09
C GLU A 14 -1.48 -6.39 13.12
N ASN A 15 -0.18 -6.59 13.40
CA ASN A 15 0.28 -7.60 14.36
C ASN A 15 0.05 -7.23 15.84
N SER A 16 -0.43 -6.02 16.13
CA SER A 16 -0.77 -5.60 17.50
C SER A 16 -2.28 -5.58 17.71
N SER A 17 -2.75 -6.11 18.84
CA SER A 17 -4.14 -5.98 19.28
C SER A 17 -4.33 -4.90 20.35
N LYS A 18 -3.24 -4.42 20.96
CA LYS A 18 -3.28 -3.50 22.11
C LYS A 18 -3.38 -2.05 21.65
N ARG A 19 -4.39 -1.34 22.17
CA ARG A 19 -4.62 0.08 21.84
C ARG A 19 -3.41 0.97 22.15
N LEU A 20 -2.78 0.79 23.32
CA LEU A 20 -1.61 1.58 23.74
C LEU A 20 -0.41 1.37 22.81
N ASP A 21 -0.17 0.12 22.40
CA ASP A 21 0.92 -0.19 21.47
C ASP A 21 0.69 0.46 20.11
N LYS A 22 -0.54 0.41 19.59
CA LYS A 22 -0.91 1.10 18.34
C LYS A 22 -0.70 2.61 18.45
N THR A 23 -1.13 3.22 19.56
CA THR A 23 -0.89 4.66 19.82
C THR A 23 0.60 4.97 19.81
N PHE A 24 1.43 4.14 20.43
CA PHE A 24 2.87 4.34 20.47
C PHE A 24 3.54 4.18 19.11
N ILE A 25 3.10 3.23 18.30
CA ILE A 25 3.57 3.05 16.91
C ILE A 25 3.26 4.31 16.09
N ILE A 26 2.02 4.83 16.19
CA ILE A 26 1.60 6.04 15.47
C ILE A 26 2.38 7.27 15.96
N TYR A 27 2.56 7.41 17.28
CA TYR A 27 3.39 8.47 17.86
C TYR A 27 4.81 8.45 17.26
N LYS A 28 5.47 7.28 17.26
CA LYS A 28 6.81 7.13 16.66
C LYS A 28 6.84 7.50 15.18
N LEU A 29 5.80 7.16 14.42
CA LEU A 29 5.68 7.55 13.02
C LEU A 29 5.69 9.07 12.86
N PHE A 30 4.96 9.82 13.69
CA PHE A 30 4.78 11.26 13.54
C PHE A 30 5.91 12.11 14.14
N SER A 31 6.53 11.71 15.25
CA SER A 31 7.44 12.56 16.03
C SER A 31 8.69 13.06 15.29
N SER A 32 9.05 12.46 14.16
CA SER A 32 10.25 12.82 13.38
C SER A 32 9.96 13.37 11.98
N LYS A 33 8.69 13.65 11.65
CA LYS A 33 8.28 13.98 10.27
C LYS A 33 8.02 15.47 10.10
N LYS A 34 8.36 15.96 8.90
CA LYS A 34 8.06 17.34 8.48
C LYS A 34 6.54 17.51 8.32
N ILE A 35 6.06 18.74 8.49
CA ILE A 35 4.63 19.03 8.47
C ILE A 35 3.91 18.63 7.17
N ASP A 36 4.60 18.72 6.03
CA ASP A 36 4.06 18.28 4.74
C ASP A 36 3.84 16.76 4.70
N ASP A 37 4.77 15.98 5.25
CA ASP A 37 4.66 14.53 5.30
C ASP A 37 3.53 14.14 6.27
N LEU A 38 3.38 14.87 7.40
CA LEU A 38 2.33 14.60 8.39
C LEU A 38 0.91 14.71 7.80
N LYS A 39 0.66 15.71 6.94
CA LYS A 39 -0.65 15.87 6.29
C LYS A 39 -1.03 14.65 5.47
N ILE A 40 -0.08 14.12 4.69
CA ILE A 40 -0.32 12.94 3.85
C ILE A 40 -0.45 11.69 4.72
N LEU A 41 0.46 11.51 5.68
CA LEU A 41 0.48 10.35 6.57
C LEU A 41 -0.78 10.23 7.43
N ALA A 42 -1.35 11.35 7.87
CA ALA A 42 -2.58 11.37 8.67
C ALA A 42 -3.76 10.72 7.94
N TYR A 43 -3.85 10.88 6.62
CA TYR A 43 -4.90 10.23 5.83
C TYR A 43 -4.51 8.79 5.48
N LEU A 44 -3.27 8.55 5.05
CA LEU A 44 -2.84 7.22 4.62
C LEU A 44 -2.95 6.18 5.73
N ILE A 45 -2.65 6.54 6.98
CA ILE A 45 -2.75 5.61 8.12
C ILE A 45 -4.19 5.20 8.46
N GLU A 46 -5.16 6.00 8.03
CA GLU A 46 -6.59 5.69 8.14
C GLU A 46 -7.10 4.92 6.90
N GLY A 47 -6.22 4.58 5.96
CA GLY A 47 -6.59 3.96 4.68
C GLY A 47 -7.23 4.94 3.70
N ARG A 48 -6.98 6.25 3.85
CA ARG A 48 -7.56 7.30 3.01
C ARG A 48 -6.50 8.01 2.19
N VAL A 49 -6.83 8.33 0.94
CA VAL A 49 -5.99 9.20 0.09
C VAL A 49 -6.42 10.67 0.20
N PHE A 50 -7.73 10.90 0.39
CA PHE A 50 -8.32 12.23 0.49
C PHE A 50 -9.02 12.42 1.85
N PRO A 51 -9.15 13.68 2.34
CA PRO A 51 -9.97 14.00 3.49
C PRO A 51 -11.44 13.59 3.28
N LYS A 52 -12.20 13.37 4.37
CA LYS A 52 -13.62 12.96 4.27
C LYS A 52 -14.54 13.97 3.58
N TRP A 53 -14.22 15.25 3.68
CA TRP A 53 -14.99 16.34 3.08
C TRP A 53 -14.65 16.55 1.60
N ASP A 54 -13.65 15.84 1.08
CA ASP A 54 -13.23 15.92 -0.31
C ASP A 54 -14.09 14.99 -1.16
N GLU A 55 -14.64 15.51 -2.26
CA GLU A 55 -15.51 14.75 -3.16
C GLU A 55 -14.73 13.80 -4.08
N ARG A 56 -13.40 13.96 -4.16
CA ARG A 56 -12.56 13.12 -5.01
C ARG A 56 -12.59 11.67 -4.56
N LYS A 57 -12.73 10.77 -5.52
CA LYS A 57 -12.63 9.31 -5.34
C LYS A 57 -11.48 8.78 -6.16
N ILE A 58 -10.78 7.79 -5.62
CA ILE A 58 -9.65 7.17 -6.32
C ILE A 58 -10.11 6.44 -7.60
N GLY A 59 -11.35 5.93 -7.61
CA GLY A 59 -11.96 5.34 -8.80
C GLY A 59 -11.41 3.96 -9.20
N PHE A 60 -10.73 3.25 -8.29
CA PHE A 60 -10.25 1.89 -8.56
C PHE A 60 -11.36 0.84 -8.39
N SER A 61 -11.44 -0.06 -9.36
CA SER A 61 -12.15 -1.33 -9.24
C SER A 61 -11.16 -2.48 -9.14
N SER A 62 -11.58 -3.63 -8.59
CA SER A 62 -10.74 -4.83 -8.51
C SER A 62 -10.18 -5.24 -9.88
N LYS A 63 -10.98 -5.07 -10.96
CA LYS A 63 -10.54 -5.34 -12.33
C LYS A 63 -9.41 -4.42 -12.80
N LEU A 64 -9.44 -3.13 -12.42
CA LEU A 64 -8.34 -2.20 -12.71
C LEU A 64 -7.07 -2.58 -11.97
N ILE A 65 -7.19 -3.05 -10.72
CA ILE A 65 -6.06 -3.54 -9.93
C ILE A 65 -5.44 -4.79 -10.57
N ILE A 66 -6.25 -5.76 -10.99
CA ILE A 66 -5.78 -6.97 -11.68
C ILE A 66 -5.04 -6.61 -12.98
N LYS A 67 -5.58 -5.67 -13.76
CA LYS A 67 -4.91 -5.18 -14.98
C LYS A 67 -3.57 -4.48 -14.66
N ALA A 68 -3.51 -3.70 -13.59
CA ALA A 68 -2.27 -3.07 -13.14
C ALA A 68 -1.23 -4.11 -12.70
N LEU A 69 -1.64 -5.17 -11.99
CA LEU A 69 -0.76 -6.27 -11.60
C LEU A 69 -0.24 -7.02 -12.82
N ASN A 70 -1.09 -7.37 -13.78
CA ASN A 70 -0.67 -7.99 -15.04
C ASN A 70 0.42 -7.17 -15.74
N ASN A 71 0.20 -5.85 -15.87
CA ASN A 71 1.18 -4.95 -16.47
C ASN A 71 2.49 -4.85 -15.67
N ALA A 72 2.41 -4.83 -14.33
CA ALA A 72 3.57 -4.64 -13.47
C ALA A 72 4.41 -5.91 -13.30
N THR A 73 3.80 -7.10 -13.33
CA THR A 73 4.47 -8.37 -13.03
C THR A 73 4.68 -9.27 -14.25
N GLY A 74 3.90 -9.06 -15.31
CA GLY A 74 3.83 -9.92 -16.49
C GLY A 74 3.03 -11.22 -16.26
N THR A 75 2.36 -11.36 -15.12
CA THR A 75 1.51 -12.53 -14.78
C THR A 75 0.18 -12.43 -15.52
N SER A 76 -0.30 -13.51 -16.14
CA SER A 76 -1.59 -13.47 -16.87
C SER A 76 -2.76 -13.19 -15.93
N ILE A 77 -3.81 -12.57 -16.46
CA ILE A 77 -5.03 -12.22 -15.69
C ILE A 77 -5.62 -13.47 -15.03
N ASP A 78 -5.76 -14.58 -15.75
CA ASP A 78 -6.29 -15.84 -15.21
C ASP A 78 -5.49 -16.37 -14.01
N GLN A 79 -4.16 -16.24 -14.04
CA GLN A 79 -3.30 -16.64 -12.93
C GLN A 79 -3.48 -15.72 -11.71
N ILE A 80 -3.66 -14.42 -11.93
CA ILE A 80 -3.93 -13.45 -10.88
C ILE A 80 -5.29 -13.73 -10.23
N GLU A 81 -6.32 -13.96 -11.04
CA GLU A 81 -7.67 -14.27 -10.55
C GLU A 81 -7.72 -15.59 -9.79
N LYS A 82 -7.04 -16.63 -10.27
CA LYS A 82 -6.91 -17.90 -9.55
C LYS A 82 -6.24 -17.71 -8.19
N LEU A 83 -5.12 -16.98 -8.15
CA LEU A 83 -4.42 -16.72 -6.90
C LEU A 83 -5.24 -15.85 -5.95
N TRP A 84 -6.04 -14.91 -6.48
CA TRP A 84 -6.97 -14.11 -5.68
C TRP A 84 -8.08 -14.96 -5.09
N ALA A 85 -8.66 -15.89 -5.85
CA ALA A 85 -9.64 -16.84 -5.34
C ALA A 85 -9.06 -17.74 -4.22
N GLU A 86 -7.78 -18.11 -4.32
CA GLU A 86 -7.08 -18.92 -3.31
C GLU A 86 -6.71 -18.11 -2.03
N LYS A 87 -6.33 -16.84 -2.17
CA LYS A 87 -5.83 -16.02 -1.05
C LYS A 87 -6.89 -15.14 -0.41
N GLY A 88 -7.98 -14.82 -1.10
CA GLY A 88 -9.05 -13.94 -0.63
C GLY A 88 -8.70 -12.45 -0.57
N ASP A 89 -7.42 -12.08 -0.67
CA ASP A 89 -6.94 -10.70 -0.53
C ASP A 89 -6.02 -10.29 -1.70
N LEU A 90 -6.39 -9.21 -2.41
CA LEU A 90 -5.61 -8.71 -3.57
C LEU A 90 -4.27 -8.09 -3.18
N GLY A 91 -4.14 -7.56 -1.96
CA GLY A 91 -2.88 -7.04 -1.44
C GLY A 91 -1.86 -8.15 -1.22
N LEU A 92 -2.28 -9.28 -0.64
CA LEU A 92 -1.44 -10.48 -0.51
C LEU A 92 -1.06 -11.06 -1.88
N VAL A 93 -2.00 -11.07 -2.83
CA VAL A 93 -1.69 -11.44 -4.22
C VAL A 93 -0.62 -10.52 -4.81
N ALA A 94 -0.76 -9.20 -4.65
CA ALA A 94 0.21 -8.23 -5.13
C ALA A 94 1.61 -8.46 -4.52
N GLU A 95 1.69 -8.70 -3.21
CA GLU A 95 2.94 -9.01 -2.52
C GLU A 95 3.64 -10.24 -3.14
N ILE A 96 2.92 -11.34 -3.31
CA ILE A 96 3.45 -12.59 -3.88
C ILE A 96 3.96 -12.37 -5.32
N LEU A 97 3.18 -11.66 -6.14
CA LEU A 97 3.49 -11.49 -7.55
C LEU A 97 4.62 -10.51 -7.80
N ILE A 98 4.76 -9.46 -6.99
CA ILE A 98 5.86 -8.48 -7.13
C ILE A 98 7.21 -9.14 -6.83
N VAL A 99 7.28 -10.07 -5.87
CA VAL A 99 8.49 -10.85 -5.59
C VAL A 99 8.84 -11.77 -6.77
N LYS A 100 7.82 -12.36 -7.42
CA LYS A 100 7.97 -13.30 -8.54
C LYS A 100 7.88 -12.64 -9.93
N LYS A 101 8.00 -11.32 -10.01
CA LYS A 101 7.76 -10.59 -11.27
C LYS A 101 8.72 -11.07 -12.35
N LYS A 102 8.17 -11.39 -13.52
CA LYS A 102 8.96 -11.79 -14.70
C LYS A 102 9.41 -10.59 -15.50
N GLN A 103 8.59 -9.53 -15.48
CA GLN A 103 8.88 -8.27 -16.15
C GLN A 103 9.80 -7.39 -15.30
N THR A 104 10.96 -7.02 -15.84
CA THR A 104 11.86 -6.03 -15.24
C THR A 104 11.73 -4.69 -15.96
N THR A 105 11.76 -3.60 -15.20
CA THR A 105 11.80 -2.25 -15.76
C THR A 105 13.25 -1.82 -15.93
N LEU A 106 13.54 -1.08 -17.01
CA LEU A 106 14.90 -0.58 -17.29
C LEU A 106 15.42 0.32 -16.16
N PHE A 107 14.52 1.05 -15.49
CA PHE A 107 14.81 1.86 -14.32
C PHE A 107 13.88 1.49 -13.17
N SER A 108 14.38 1.58 -11.94
CA SER A 108 13.58 1.46 -10.73
C SER A 108 13.96 2.55 -9.75
N ASN A 109 12.98 3.09 -9.06
CA ASN A 109 13.17 4.13 -8.06
C ASN A 109 12.43 3.73 -6.78
N LYS A 110 13.05 3.98 -5.63
CA LYS A 110 12.37 3.82 -4.34
C LYS A 110 11.17 4.78 -4.28
N LEU A 111 10.01 4.26 -3.91
CA LEU A 111 8.79 5.05 -3.78
C LEU A 111 8.84 5.87 -2.49
N THR A 112 8.43 7.13 -2.57
CA THR A 112 8.28 8.03 -1.42
C THR A 112 6.80 8.30 -1.19
N VAL A 113 6.44 8.64 0.05
CA VAL A 113 5.05 8.97 0.42
C VAL A 113 4.46 10.13 -0.40
N LYS A 114 5.30 11.05 -0.90
CA LYS A 114 4.85 12.16 -1.75
C LYS A 114 4.62 11.76 -3.21
N LYS A 115 5.24 10.66 -3.66
CA LYS A 115 5.17 10.19 -5.05
C LYS A 115 3.98 9.25 -5.27
N VAL A 116 3.62 8.48 -4.25
CA VAL A 116 2.45 7.58 -4.23
C VAL A 116 1.22 8.39 -3.87
#